data_AF-A0A0H5BHQ5-F1
#
_entry.id   AF-A0A0H5BHQ5-F1
#
_cell.length_a   1.000
_cell.length_b   1.000
_cell.length_c   1.000
_cell.angle_alpha   90.00
_cell.angle_beta   90.00
_cell.angle_gamma   90.00
#
_symmetry.space_group_name_H-M   'P 1'
#
loop_
_entity.id
_entity.type
_entity.pdbx_description
1 polymer ?
#
loop_
_entity_poly.entity_id
_entity_poly.type
_entity_poly.pdbx_seq_one_letter_code
_entity_poly.pdbx_strand_id
1 'polypeptide(L)'
;MDKVDITTNPTEHGNIALIHRGKHSGKFCIIIKYFEKKNNSKNFEHLLVCGISDSIITTKKSQTNHSVLMPQKMRIKMFVKFININHVIFTRHKLPIELYDNEIYKLLMNKVTQKEGVQTYEKLFAKHLKKINPKVIYILTK
;
A
#
# COMPACT_ATOMS: atom_id res chain seq x y z
N MET A 1 -6.86 26.48 -0.49
CA MET A 1 -7.77 25.32 -0.68
C MET A 1 -6.84 24.18 -1.07
N ASP A 2 -6.43 23.25 -0.21
CA ASP A 2 -7.11 22.68 0.96
C ASP A 2 -6.21 22.71 2.20
N LYS A 3 -6.84 22.90 3.37
CA LYS A 3 -6.16 22.71 4.64
C LYS A 3 -5.78 21.23 4.73
N VAL A 4 -4.50 20.94 4.69
CA VAL A 4 -3.99 19.62 5.09
C VAL A 4 -4.20 19.59 6.60
N ASP A 5 -5.20 18.85 7.07
CA ASP A 5 -5.44 18.67 8.49
C ASP A 5 -4.22 17.97 9.11
N ILE A 6 -3.44 18.71 9.90
CA ILE A 6 -2.17 18.26 10.52
C ILE A 6 -2.42 17.45 11.81
N THR A 7 -3.60 16.86 11.94
CA THR A 7 -3.90 15.85 12.97
C THR A 7 -4.13 14.49 12.31
N THR A 8 -3.20 14.04 11.45
CA THR A 8 -3.29 12.72 10.82
C THR A 8 -2.64 11.68 11.72
N ASN A 9 -3.45 10.81 12.31
CA ASN A 9 -2.92 9.66 13.01
C ASN A 9 -2.17 8.80 11.98
N PRO A 10 -0.93 8.38 12.26
CA PRO A 10 -0.11 7.66 11.28
C PRO A 10 -0.72 6.30 10.91
N THR A 11 -1.60 5.76 11.75
CA THR A 11 -2.36 4.52 11.58
C THR A 11 -3.61 4.64 10.70
N GLU A 12 -3.93 5.84 10.21
CA GLU A 12 -5.08 6.05 9.33
C GLU A 12 -5.01 5.24 8.03
N HIS A 13 -6.19 4.90 7.52
CA HIS A 13 -6.36 4.21 6.26
C HIS A 13 -5.84 5.07 5.10
N GLY A 14 -5.16 4.43 4.14
CA GLY A 14 -4.54 5.10 3.00
C GLY A 14 -3.16 5.68 3.26
N ASN A 15 -2.67 5.68 4.51
CA ASN A 15 -1.30 6.05 4.80
C ASN A 15 -0.32 4.99 4.30
N ILE A 16 0.86 5.45 3.88
CA ILE A 16 1.97 4.58 3.49
C ILE A 16 2.87 4.34 4.68
N ALA A 17 3.36 3.12 4.78
CA ALA A 17 4.30 2.73 5.79
C ALA A 17 5.36 1.77 5.22
N LEU A 18 6.54 1.74 5.82
CA LEU A 18 7.64 0.85 5.48
C LEU A 18 7.61 -0.36 6.41
N ILE A 19 7.71 -1.56 5.84
CA ILE A 19 7.87 -2.77 6.65
C ILE A 19 9.34 -2.90 7.03
N HIS A 20 9.64 -2.91 8.33
CA HIS A 20 11.03 -3.02 8.80
C HIS A 20 11.47 -4.47 9.06
N ARG A 21 10.55 -5.40 9.38
CA ARG A 21 10.90 -6.79 9.75
C ARG A 21 10.16 -7.87 8.94
N GLY A 22 10.83 -9.01 8.73
CA GLY A 22 10.26 -10.23 8.10
C GLY A 22 10.48 -10.34 6.59
N LYS A 23 9.76 -11.26 5.93
CA LYS A 23 9.91 -11.58 4.49
C LYS A 23 9.79 -10.37 3.55
N HIS A 24 8.95 -9.40 3.89
CA HIS A 24 8.72 -8.19 3.08
C HIS A 24 9.39 -6.96 3.70
N SER A 25 10.45 -7.14 4.50
CA SER A 25 11.24 -6.03 5.04
C SER A 25 11.84 -5.20 3.89
N GLY A 26 11.96 -3.89 4.14
CA GLY A 26 12.41 -2.91 3.15
C GLY A 26 11.35 -2.48 2.14
N LYS A 27 10.18 -3.15 2.08
CA LYS A 27 9.11 -2.79 1.13
C LYS A 27 8.12 -1.82 1.75
N PHE A 28 7.69 -0.84 0.97
CA PHE A 28 6.60 0.05 1.35
C PHE A 28 5.23 -0.60 1.13
N CYS A 29 4.29 -0.27 2.00
CA CYS A 29 2.94 -0.81 2.01
C CYS A 29 1.91 0.27 2.35
N ILE A 30 0.69 0.04 1.90
CA ILE A 30 -0.49 0.85 2.14
C ILE A 30 -1.25 0.24 3.32
N ILE A 31 -1.64 1.08 4.27
CA ILE A 31 -2.48 0.68 5.40
C ILE A 31 -3.92 0.63 4.94
N ILE A 32 -4.53 -0.56 5.00
CA ILE A 32 -5.94 -0.76 4.67
C ILE A 32 -6.78 -0.58 5.93
N LYS A 33 -6.39 -1.27 7.01
CA LYS A 33 -7.13 -1.20 8.27
C LYS A 33 -6.22 -1.34 9.48
N TYR A 34 -6.54 -0.57 10.51
CA TYR A 34 -5.95 -0.65 11.84
C TYR A 34 -6.87 -1.42 12.79
N PHE A 35 -6.26 -2.27 13.61
CA PHE A 35 -6.92 -3.06 14.64
C PHE A 35 -6.30 -2.75 15.99
N GLU A 36 -7.12 -2.19 16.86
CA GLU A 36 -6.77 -1.97 18.26
C GLU A 36 -6.76 -3.29 19.05
N LYS A 37 -6.04 -3.27 20.17
CA LYS A 37 -5.89 -4.39 21.11
C LYS A 37 -7.22 -4.96 21.64
N LYS A 38 -8.32 -4.21 21.55
CA LYS A 38 -9.63 -4.59 22.13
C LYS A 38 -10.35 -5.72 21.38
N ASN A 39 -9.90 -6.09 20.16
CA ASN A 39 -10.51 -7.19 19.40
C ASN A 39 -9.84 -8.55 19.70
N ASN A 40 -10.63 -9.47 20.27
CA ASN A 40 -10.33 -10.77 20.91
C ASN A 40 -9.47 -11.83 20.15
N SER A 41 -8.73 -11.48 19.09
CA SER A 41 -7.88 -12.44 18.38
C SER A 41 -6.39 -12.32 18.72
N LYS A 42 -5.90 -11.12 19.02
CA LYS A 42 -4.47 -10.84 19.25
C LYS A 42 -4.32 -9.77 20.33
N ASN A 43 -3.46 -10.01 21.31
CA ASN A 43 -3.21 -9.09 22.44
C ASN A 43 -2.36 -7.86 22.08
N PHE A 44 -2.23 -7.54 20.79
CA PHE A 44 -1.39 -6.47 20.28
C PHE A 44 -2.06 -5.74 19.11
N GLU A 45 -1.70 -4.47 18.98
CA GLU A 45 -2.12 -3.61 17.88
C GLU A 45 -1.50 -4.08 16.56
N HIS A 46 -2.35 -4.21 15.55
CA HIS A 46 -1.92 -4.72 14.26
C HIS A 46 -2.65 -4.04 13.12
N LEU A 47 -2.03 -4.12 11.96
CA LEU A 47 -2.44 -3.50 10.72
C LEU A 47 -2.69 -4.59 9.68
N LEU A 48 -3.76 -4.45 8.91
CA LEU A 48 -3.87 -5.08 7.61
C LEU A 48 -3.22 -4.15 6.58
N VAL A 49 -2.15 -4.63 5.96
CA VAL A 49 -1.42 -3.86 4.95
C VAL A 49 -1.44 -4.57 3.61
N CYS A 50 -1.39 -3.78 2.54
CA CYS A 50 -1.13 -4.26 1.19
C CYS A 50 0.14 -3.60 0.66
N GLY A 51 1.12 -4.39 0.27
CA GLY A 51 2.39 -3.90 -0.26
C GLY A 51 2.63 -4.40 -1.68
N ILE A 52 3.53 -3.71 -2.38
CA ILE A 52 4.03 -4.19 -3.67
C ILE A 52 5.17 -5.16 -3.38
N SER A 53 5.02 -6.42 -3.81
CA SER A 53 6.12 -7.40 -3.69
C SER A 53 7.14 -7.09 -4.77
N ASP A 54 6.73 -7.23 -6.02
CA ASP A 54 7.62 -7.10 -7.15
C ASP A 54 6.92 -6.21 -8.16
N SER A 55 7.61 -5.18 -8.62
CA SER A 55 7.16 -4.37 -9.73
C SER A 55 8.15 -4.54 -10.86
N ILE A 56 7.66 -4.96 -12.03
CA ILE A 56 8.47 -5.00 -13.24
C ILE A 56 8.17 -3.71 -13.99
N ILE A 57 9.19 -2.85 -14.03
CA ILE A 57 9.19 -1.67 -14.87
C ILE A 57 10.02 -2.02 -16.10
N THR A 58 9.38 -2.08 -17.26
CA THR A 58 10.10 -2.17 -18.54
C THR A 58 10.57 -0.78 -18.94
N THR A 59 11.61 -0.26 -18.29
CA THR A 59 12.20 1.03 -18.68
C THR A 59 13.16 0.82 -19.85
N LYS A 60 12.96 1.54 -20.97
CA LYS A 60 14.05 1.71 -21.95
C LYS A 60 15.11 2.61 -21.32
N LYS A 61 16.39 2.24 -21.44
CA LYS A 61 17.59 2.83 -20.81
C LYS A 61 17.83 4.35 -20.99
N SER A 62 16.95 5.09 -21.69
CA SER A 62 17.16 6.50 -22.03
C SER A 62 15.92 7.34 -21.68
N GLN A 63 15.59 7.45 -20.40
CA GLN A 63 14.74 8.55 -19.93
C GLN A 63 15.46 9.23 -18.77
N THR A 64 16.09 10.35 -19.10
CA THR A 64 16.78 11.29 -18.19
C THR A 64 15.82 12.06 -17.29
N ASN A 65 14.52 11.75 -17.31
CA ASN A 65 13.52 12.41 -16.51
C ASN A 65 12.84 11.38 -15.60
N HIS A 66 12.90 11.64 -14.29
CA HIS A 66 12.23 10.92 -13.20
C HIS A 66 10.69 10.76 -13.35
N SER A 67 10.10 11.20 -14.45
CA SER A 67 8.67 11.44 -14.61
C SER A 67 7.89 10.43 -15.46
N VAL A 68 8.52 9.43 -16.10
CA VAL A 68 7.74 8.52 -16.96
C VAL A 68 8.14 7.05 -16.80
N LEU A 69 7.95 6.53 -15.59
CA LEU A 69 7.54 5.13 -15.48
C LEU A 69 6.21 5.01 -16.22
N MET A 70 6.19 4.58 -17.49
CA MET A 70 4.95 4.47 -18.26
C MET A 70 3.98 3.55 -17.49
N PRO A 71 2.91 4.10 -16.89
CA PRO A 71 2.04 3.32 -16.01
C PRO A 71 1.31 2.21 -16.77
N GLN A 72 1.23 2.32 -18.10
CA GLN A 72 0.58 1.36 -19.00
C GLN A 72 1.34 0.03 -19.16
N LYS A 73 2.63 -0.05 -18.80
CA LYS A 73 3.43 -1.28 -18.97
C LYS A 73 3.93 -1.86 -17.64
N MET A 74 3.57 -1.27 -16.51
CA MET A 74 3.99 -1.75 -15.20
C MET A 74 3.19 -2.99 -14.82
N ARG A 75 3.89 -4.12 -14.62
CA ARG A 75 3.29 -5.31 -14.00
C ARG A 75 3.56 -5.23 -12.51
N ILE A 76 2.49 -5.11 -11.72
CA ILE A 76 2.57 -4.93 -10.27
C ILE A 76 2.06 -6.21 -9.64
N LYS A 77 2.90 -6.84 -8.83
CA LYS A 77 2.54 -7.97 -7.98
C LYS A 77 2.43 -7.50 -6.55
N MET A 78 1.27 -7.67 -5.94
CA MET A 78 1.00 -7.21 -4.58
C MET A 78 0.94 -8.37 -3.59
N PHE A 79 1.08 -8.04 -2.31
CA PHE A 79 0.90 -8.97 -1.21
C PHE A 79 0.09 -8.32 -0.11
N VAL A 80 -0.64 -9.14 0.64
CA VAL A 80 -1.42 -8.70 1.78
C VAL A 80 -0.93 -9.40 3.02
N LYS A 81 -0.81 -8.66 4.12
CA LYS A 81 -0.27 -9.19 5.36
C LYS A 81 -0.86 -8.49 6.58
N PHE A 82 -1.06 -9.28 7.64
CA PHE A 82 -1.27 -8.74 8.97
C PHE A 82 0.08 -8.50 9.64
N ILE A 83 0.35 -7.26 10.07
CA ILE A 83 1.62 -6.86 10.65
C ILE A 83 1.37 -6.15 11.98
N ASN A 84 2.19 -6.42 12.99
CA ASN A 84 2.18 -5.67 14.24
C ASN A 84 2.65 -4.23 13.98
N ILE A 85 2.03 -3.24 14.61
CA ILE A 85 2.41 -1.83 14.46
C ILE A 85 3.91 -1.58 14.72
N ASN A 86 4.52 -2.32 15.66
CA ASN A 86 5.95 -2.21 15.99
C ASN A 86 6.89 -2.64 14.85
N HIS A 87 6.40 -3.34 13.83
CA HIS A 87 7.20 -3.82 12.70
C HIS A 87 7.05 -2.92 11.46
N VAL A 88 6.47 -1.74 11.64
CA VAL A 88 6.15 -0.79 10.59
C VAL A 88 6.71 0.59 10.97
N ILE A 89 7.31 1.27 10.01
CA ILE A 89 7.73 2.66 10.14
C ILE A 89 6.78 3.51 9.29
N PHE A 90 6.04 4.42 9.92
CA PHE A 90 5.10 5.27 9.19
C PHE A 90 5.81 6.32 8.34
N THR A 91 5.17 6.69 7.24
CA THR A 91 5.66 7.75 6.36
C THR A 91 4.67 8.90 6.30
N ARG A 92 5.13 10.06 5.85
CA ARG A 92 4.28 11.24 5.63
C ARG A 92 3.32 11.08 4.44
N HIS A 93 3.57 10.12 3.55
CA HIS A 93 2.83 10.02 2.30
C HIS A 93 1.50 9.28 2.49
N LYS A 94 0.45 9.83 1.90
CA LYS A 94 -0.90 9.26 1.87
C LYS A 94 -1.30 9.03 0.42
N LEU A 95 -2.05 7.96 0.16
CA LEU A 95 -2.63 7.71 -1.16
C LEU A 95 -3.90 8.54 -1.37
N PRO A 96 -4.31 8.74 -2.63
CA PRO A 96 -5.67 9.17 -2.98
C PRO A 96 -6.74 8.20 -2.47
N ILE A 97 -7.92 8.73 -2.13
CA ILE A 97 -9.07 8.01 -1.53
C ILE A 97 -9.50 6.78 -2.34
N GLU A 98 -9.47 6.89 -3.66
CA GLU A 98 -9.89 5.87 -4.63
C GLU A 98 -9.11 4.54 -4.53
N LEU A 99 -7.96 4.53 -3.84
CA LEU A 99 -7.07 3.38 -3.74
C LEU A 99 -7.19 2.60 -2.44
N TYR A 100 -8.03 3.02 -1.49
CA TYR A 100 -8.18 2.34 -0.20
C TYR A 100 -9.63 2.14 0.22
N ASP A 101 -10.52 1.94 -0.75
CA ASP A 101 -11.95 1.71 -0.49
C ASP A 101 -12.22 0.54 0.47
N ASN A 102 -13.21 0.77 1.33
CA ASN A 102 -13.60 -0.14 2.41
C ASN A 102 -14.14 -1.50 1.92
N GLU A 103 -14.51 -1.63 0.65
CA GLU A 103 -15.00 -2.89 0.10
C GLU A 103 -13.89 -3.94 -0.03
N ILE A 104 -12.68 -3.50 -0.41
CA ILE A 104 -11.51 -4.35 -0.65
C ILE A 104 -11.08 -5.02 0.65
N TYR A 105 -11.23 -4.31 1.76
CA TYR A 105 -10.97 -4.83 3.10
C TYR A 105 -11.67 -6.17 3.36
N LYS A 106 -12.95 -6.30 2.99
CA LYS A 106 -13.74 -7.52 3.27
C LYS A 106 -13.15 -8.75 2.57
N LEU A 107 -12.71 -8.59 1.33
CA LEU A 107 -12.12 -9.67 0.52
C LEU A 107 -10.74 -10.09 1.06
N LEU A 108 -9.99 -9.14 1.62
CA LEU A 108 -8.62 -9.36 2.08
C LEU A 108 -8.51 -10.02 3.46
N MET A 109 -9.55 -9.90 4.30
CA MET A 109 -9.55 -10.51 5.64
C MET A 109 -9.68 -12.03 5.60
N ASN A 110 -10.50 -12.56 4.69
CA ASN A 110 -10.78 -13.99 4.62
C ASN A 110 -9.68 -14.71 3.84
N LYS A 111 -9.06 -15.74 4.44
CA LYS A 111 -7.95 -16.49 3.81
C LYS A 111 -8.32 -17.13 2.47
N VAL A 112 -9.58 -17.53 2.29
CA VAL A 112 -10.08 -18.16 1.06
C VAL A 112 -10.14 -17.14 -0.08
N THR A 113 -10.73 -15.97 0.16
CA THR A 113 -10.92 -14.90 -0.84
C THR A 113 -9.69 -13.99 -0.99
N GLN A 114 -8.69 -14.11 -0.12
CA GLN A 114 -7.52 -13.24 -0.11
C GLN A 114 -6.80 -13.19 -1.46
N LYS A 115 -6.71 -14.32 -2.16
CA LYS A 115 -6.08 -14.39 -3.49
C LYS A 115 -6.82 -13.53 -4.52
N GLU A 116 -8.14 -13.63 -4.55
CA GLU A 116 -9.00 -12.85 -5.45
C GLU A 116 -8.99 -11.37 -5.10
N GLY A 117 -8.98 -11.05 -3.80
CA GLY A 117 -8.86 -9.68 -3.32
C GLY A 117 -7.54 -9.02 -3.75
N VAL A 118 -6.42 -9.74 -3.67
CA VAL A 118 -5.12 -9.26 -4.16
C VAL A 118 -5.16 -9.00 -5.66
N GLN A 119 -5.68 -9.92 -6.46
CA GLN A 119 -5.79 -9.74 -7.92
C GLN A 119 -6.70 -8.57 -8.30
N THR A 120 -7.78 -8.37 -7.55
CA THR A 120 -8.71 -7.25 -7.75
C THR A 120 -8.01 -5.93 -7.41
N TYR A 121 -7.23 -5.92 -6.33
CA TYR A 121 -6.47 -4.75 -5.91
C TYR A 121 -5.35 -4.40 -6.89
N GLU A 122 -4.64 -5.38 -7.44
CA GLU A 122 -3.64 -5.18 -8.51
C GLU A 122 -4.26 -4.48 -9.72
N LYS A 123 -5.45 -4.92 -10.15
CA LYS A 123 -6.19 -4.30 -11.28
C LYS A 123 -6.62 -2.88 -10.95
N LEU A 124 -7.12 -2.64 -9.75
CA LEU A 124 -7.55 -1.31 -9.30
C LEU A 124 -6.35 -0.36 -9.23
N PHE A 125 -5.26 -0.80 -8.61
CA PHE A 125 -4.04 -0.02 -8.47
C PHE A 125 -3.49 0.37 -9.86
N ALA A 126 -3.43 -0.58 -10.80
CA ALA A 126 -2.98 -0.32 -12.17
C ALA A 126 -3.82 0.74 -12.90
N LYS A 127 -5.15 0.77 -12.70
CA LYS A 127 -6.03 1.79 -13.30
C LYS A 127 -5.74 3.19 -12.77
N HIS A 128 -5.48 3.32 -11.47
CA HIS A 128 -5.33 4.60 -10.78
C HIS A 128 -3.88 5.10 -10.67
N LEU A 129 -2.89 4.37 -11.21
CA LEU A 129 -1.47 4.76 -11.23
C LEU A 129 -1.22 6.21 -11.69
N LYS A 130 -1.96 6.69 -12.70
CA LYS A 130 -1.78 8.04 -13.27
C LYS A 130 -2.10 9.17 -12.29
N LYS A 131 -2.94 8.91 -11.28
CA LYS A 131 -3.37 9.91 -10.30
C LYS A 131 -2.40 10.04 -9.12
N ILE A 132 -1.51 9.08 -8.94
CA ILE A 132 -0.56 9.04 -7.82
C ILE A 132 0.64 9.95 -8.16
N ASN A 133 1.13 10.68 -7.16
CA ASN A 133 2.36 11.47 -7.30
C ASN A 133 3.55 10.56 -7.71
N PRO A 134 4.34 10.91 -8.73
CA PRO A 134 5.50 10.11 -9.18
C PRO A 134 6.48 9.74 -8.08
N LYS A 135 6.70 10.63 -7.10
CA LYS A 135 7.57 10.35 -5.94
C LYS A 135 7.03 9.22 -5.07
N VAL A 136 5.71 9.17 -4.90
CA VAL A 136 5.05 8.11 -4.10
C VAL A 136 5.10 6.78 -4.84
N ILE A 137 4.92 6.79 -6.16
CA ILE A 137 5.10 5.58 -7.00
C ILE A 137 6.52 5.05 -6.83
N TYR A 138 7.53 5.91 -6.94
CA TYR A 138 8.93 5.52 -6.79
C TYR A 138 9.20 4.85 -5.42
N ILE A 139 8.67 5.43 -4.34
CA ILE A 139 8.77 4.87 -2.98
C ILE A 139 8.12 3.49 -2.91
N LEU A 140 6.91 3.32 -3.45
CA LEU A 140 6.20 2.04 -3.43
C LEU A 140 6.87 0.95 -4.28
N THR A 141 7.63 1.32 -5.30
CA THR A 141 8.30 0.38 -6.21
C THR A 141 9.72 -0.02 -5.78
N LYS A 142 10.28 0.66 -4.77
CA LYS A 142 11.64 0.43 -4.26
C LYS A 142 11.67 -0.75 -3.30
#